data_AF-A0A023FP76-F1
#
_entry.id   AF-A0A023FP76-F1
#
_cell.length_a   1.000
_cell.length_b   1.000
_cell.length_c   1.000
_cell.angle_alpha   90.00
_cell.angle_beta   90.00
_cell.angle_gamma   90.00
#
_symmetry.space_group_name_H-M   'P 1'
#
loop_
_entity.id
_entity.type
_entity.pdbx_description
1 polymer ?
#
loop_
_entity_poly.entity_id
_entity_poly.type
_entity_poly.pdbx_seq_one_letter_code
_entity_poly.pdbx_strand_id
1 'polypeptide(L)'
;MNIVRTVTTVARRAPQLQAKAAPARKYKTLAQIKELQKQFSVDDGVPVYLKGGKMDTVLYQTTLAASAFAVAYCFYTLYGLIYKNKK
;
A
#
# COMPACT_ATOMS: atom_id res chain seq x y z
N MET A 1 -37.09 -27.28 36.11
CA MET A 1 -37.03 -25.82 36.30
C MET A 1 -35.78 -25.17 35.66
N ASN A 2 -35.41 -25.53 34.41
CA ASN A 2 -34.15 -25.07 33.79
C ASN A 2 -34.30 -24.32 32.45
N ILE A 3 -35.53 -24.16 31.93
CA ILE A 3 -35.79 -23.55 30.61
C ILE A 3 -35.46 -22.04 30.61
N VAL A 4 -35.68 -21.36 31.72
CA VAL A 4 -35.40 -19.91 31.84
C VAL A 4 -33.89 -19.62 31.71
N ARG A 5 -33.03 -20.51 32.22
CA ARG A 5 -31.57 -20.35 32.15
C ARG A 5 -31.02 -20.62 30.75
N THR A 6 -31.62 -21.56 30.00
CA THR A 6 -31.21 -21.82 28.62
C THR A 6 -31.64 -20.69 27.69
N VAL A 7 -32.87 -20.18 27.83
CA VAL A 7 -33.38 -19.06 27.02
C VAL A 7 -32.58 -17.78 27.27
N THR A 8 -32.25 -17.46 28.52
CA THR A 8 -31.44 -16.26 28.84
C THR A 8 -30.00 -16.37 28.36
N THR A 9 -29.42 -17.57 28.34
CA THR A 9 -28.06 -17.80 27.84
C THR A 9 -27.99 -17.70 26.30
N VAL A 10 -29.01 -18.17 25.59
CA VAL A 10 -29.12 -18.03 24.13
C VAL A 10 -29.35 -16.57 23.74
N ALA A 11 -30.23 -15.86 24.44
CA ALA A 11 -30.51 -14.45 24.18
C ALA A 11 -29.27 -13.54 24.36
N ARG A 12 -28.41 -13.81 25.36
CA ARG A 12 -27.15 -13.07 25.54
C ARG A 12 -26.08 -13.37 24.49
N ARG A 13 -26.13 -14.53 23.83
CA ARG A 13 -25.17 -14.91 22.77
C ARG A 13 -25.62 -14.52 21.37
N ALA A 14 -26.91 -14.22 21.17
CA ALA A 14 -27.45 -13.75 19.90
C ALA A 14 -26.70 -12.54 19.29
N PRO A 15 -26.36 -11.46 20.04
CA PRO A 15 -25.61 -10.34 19.47
C PRO A 15 -24.14 -10.67 19.17
N GLN A 16 -23.57 -11.70 19.83
CA GLN A 16 -22.19 -12.14 19.56
C GLN A 16 -22.10 -13.05 18.31
N LEU A 17 -23.22 -13.68 17.91
CA LEU A 17 -23.34 -14.42 16.65
C LEU A 17 -23.60 -13.51 15.44
N GLN A 18 -23.97 -12.24 15.67
CA GLN A 18 -23.98 -11.19 14.64
C GLN A 18 -22.57 -10.62 14.39
N ALA A 19 -21.51 -11.41 14.59
CA ALA A 19 -20.19 -11.07 14.08
C ALA A 19 -20.33 -10.90 12.57
N LYS A 20 -20.32 -9.64 12.09
CA LYS A 20 -20.23 -9.33 10.66
C LYS A 20 -19.02 -10.09 10.15
N ALA A 21 -19.25 -11.11 9.33
CA ALA A 21 -18.18 -11.88 8.71
C ALA A 21 -17.19 -10.87 8.11
N ALA A 22 -15.93 -10.94 8.55
CA ALA A 22 -14.89 -10.09 7.99
C ALA A 22 -14.93 -10.22 6.46
N PRO A 23 -14.82 -9.11 5.71
CA PRO A 23 -14.93 -9.17 4.25
C PRO A 23 -13.95 -10.21 3.72
N ALA A 24 -14.45 -11.13 2.90
CA ALA A 24 -13.63 -12.17 2.30
C ALA A 24 -12.45 -11.51 1.59
N ARG A 25 -11.24 -11.73 2.11
CA ARG A 25 -10.03 -11.11 1.57
C ARG A 25 -9.80 -11.69 0.17
N LYS A 26 -9.89 -10.85 -0.86
CA LYS A 26 -9.63 -11.27 -2.25
C LYS A 26 -8.13 -11.48 -2.41
N TYR A 27 -7.68 -12.72 -2.22
CA TYR A 27 -6.30 -13.09 -2.50
C TYR A 27 -6.11 -13.30 -4.00
N LYS A 28 -4.87 -13.09 -4.47
CA LYS A 28 -4.47 -13.60 -5.79
C LYS A 28 -4.59 -15.12 -5.80
N THR A 29 -5.01 -15.66 -6.93
CA THR A 29 -5.05 -17.12 -7.11
C THR A 29 -3.63 -17.69 -7.13
N LEU A 30 -3.47 -18.97 -6.80
CA LEU A 30 -2.16 -19.63 -6.84
C LEU A 30 -1.50 -19.55 -8.22
N ALA A 31 -2.29 -19.59 -9.30
CA ALA A 31 -1.81 -19.42 -10.67
C ALA A 31 -1.20 -18.03 -10.90
N GLN A 32 -1.85 -16.96 -10.40
CA GLN A 32 -1.33 -15.60 -10.50
C GLN A 32 -0.04 -15.41 -9.71
N ILE A 33 0.08 -16.06 -8.54
CA ILE A 33 1.29 -16.02 -7.73
C ILE A 33 2.44 -16.72 -8.45
N LYS A 34 2.20 -17.89 -9.06
CA LYS A 34 3.21 -18.60 -9.84
C LYS A 34 3.71 -17.79 -11.03
N GLU A 35 2.82 -17.06 -11.71
CA GLU A 35 3.23 -16.20 -12.82
C GLU A 35 4.11 -15.04 -12.34
N LEU A 36 3.73 -14.40 -11.23
CA LEU A 36 4.57 -13.37 -10.60
C LEU A 36 5.92 -13.93 -10.14
N GLN A 37 5.93 -15.11 -9.51
CA GLN A 37 7.17 -15.77 -9.12
C GLN A 37 8.06 -16.03 -10.34
N LYS A 38 7.48 -16.52 -11.45
CA LYS A 38 8.22 -16.73 -12.69
C LYS A 38 8.84 -15.42 -13.19
N GLN A 39 8.06 -14.34 -13.30
CA GLN A 39 8.54 -13.04 -13.75
C GLN A 39 9.69 -12.50 -12.87
N PHE A 40 9.53 -12.55 -11.54
CA PHE A 40 10.51 -11.98 -10.62
C PHE A 40 11.73 -12.88 -10.37
N SER A 41 11.65 -14.17 -10.74
CA SER A 41 12.76 -15.13 -10.57
C SER A 41 13.66 -15.25 -11.81
N VAL A 42 13.33 -14.64 -12.96
CA VAL A 42 14.20 -14.64 -14.15
C VAL A 42 15.52 -13.95 -13.80
N ASP A 43 16.66 -14.56 -14.14
CA ASP A 43 17.97 -13.93 -13.94
C ASP A 43 18.34 -13.06 -15.15
N ASP A 44 17.78 -11.86 -15.19
CA ASP A 44 17.95 -10.87 -16.26
C ASP A 44 18.87 -9.71 -15.88
N GLY A 45 19.44 -9.73 -14.67
CA GLY A 45 20.23 -8.63 -14.11
C GLY A 45 19.43 -7.35 -13.83
N VAL A 46 18.10 -7.37 -13.99
CA VAL A 46 17.24 -6.20 -13.71
C VAL A 46 17.04 -6.09 -12.19
N PRO A 47 17.27 -4.91 -11.61
CA PRO A 47 17.08 -4.73 -10.17
C PRO A 47 15.60 -4.85 -9.80
N VAL A 48 15.33 -5.37 -8.59
CA VAL A 48 13.98 -5.73 -8.14
C VAL A 48 12.96 -4.59 -8.24
N TYR A 49 13.39 -3.34 -8.07
CA TYR A 49 12.52 -2.14 -8.13
C TYR A 49 12.14 -1.70 -9.55
N LEU A 50 12.66 -2.34 -10.59
CA LEU A 50 12.25 -2.12 -12.00
C LEU A 50 11.68 -3.40 -12.63
N LYS A 51 11.66 -4.50 -11.89
CA LYS A 51 11.34 -5.84 -12.41
C LYS A 51 9.85 -6.06 -12.69
N GLY A 52 8.98 -5.21 -12.14
CA GLY A 52 7.56 -5.16 -12.46
C GLY A 52 7.26 -4.56 -13.84
N GLY A 53 8.26 -3.96 -14.51
CA GLY A 53 8.20 -3.55 -15.91
C GLY A 53 8.15 -2.04 -16.11
N LYS A 54 7.57 -1.60 -17.24
CA LYS A 54 7.60 -0.19 -17.69
C LYS A 54 6.96 0.78 -16.70
N MET A 55 5.92 0.35 -15.97
CA MET A 55 5.26 1.18 -14.96
C MET A 55 6.21 1.56 -13.82
N ASP A 56 7.05 0.62 -13.38
CA ASP A 56 8.05 0.87 -12.34
C ASP A 56 9.09 1.89 -12.81
N THR A 57 9.50 1.80 -14.09
CA THR A 57 10.43 2.76 -14.69
C THR A 57 9.85 4.17 -14.74
N VAL A 58 8.60 4.33 -15.20
CA VAL A 58 7.92 5.63 -15.25
C VAL A 58 7.75 6.19 -13.84
N LEU A 59 7.35 5.36 -12.87
CA LEU A 59 7.20 5.77 -11.49
C LEU A 59 8.54 6.22 -10.87
N TYR A 60 9.62 5.47 -11.11
CA TYR A 60 10.95 5.84 -10.67
C TYR A 60 11.41 7.17 -11.26
N GLN A 61 11.30 7.34 -12.59
CA GLN A 61 11.75 8.55 -13.28
C GLN A 61 10.97 9.79 -12.86
N THR A 62 9.65 9.67 -12.73
CA THR A 62 8.79 10.78 -12.28
C THR A 62 9.10 11.18 -10.83
N THR A 63 9.31 10.20 -9.94
CA THR A 63 9.71 10.46 -8.56
C THR A 63 11.07 11.15 -8.50
N LEU A 64 12.05 10.67 -9.26
CA LEU A 64 13.39 11.26 -9.32
C LEU A 64 13.34 12.71 -9.81
N ALA A 65 12.58 12.97 -10.88
CA ALA A 65 12.41 14.32 -11.41
C ALA A 65 11.72 15.26 -10.42
N ALA A 66 10.68 14.79 -9.74
CA ALA A 66 9.99 15.56 -8.71
C ALA A 66 10.90 15.88 -7.52
N SER A 67 11.70 14.92 -7.07
CA SER A 67 12.69 15.14 -5.99
C SER A 67 13.76 16.15 -6.40
N ALA A 68 14.32 16.05 -7.61
CA ALA A 68 15.30 17.00 -8.11
C ALA A 68 14.72 18.42 -8.21
N PHE A 69 13.49 18.54 -8.71
CA PHE A 69 12.77 19.82 -8.78
C PHE A 69 12.55 20.41 -7.38
N ALA A 70 12.12 19.60 -6.41
CA ALA A 70 11.91 20.05 -5.04
C ALA A 70 13.21 20.57 -4.39
N VAL A 71 14.32 19.87 -4.61
CA VAL A 71 15.64 20.30 -4.12
C VAL A 71 16.06 21.63 -4.75
N ALA A 72 15.91 21.78 -6.08
CA ALA A 72 16.22 23.04 -6.77
C ALA A 72 15.35 24.20 -6.26
N TYR A 73 14.05 23.96 -6.06
CA TYR A 73 13.14 24.96 -5.51
C TYR A 73 13.48 25.34 -4.06
N CYS A 74 13.93 24.37 -3.26
CA CYS A 74 14.43 24.63 -1.91
C CYS A 74 15.63 25.58 -1.92
N PHE A 75 16.60 25.36 -2.83
CA PHE A 75 17.73 26.27 -2.97
C PHE A 75 17.33 27.65 -3.47
N TYR A 76 16.41 27.74 -4.44
CA TYR A 76 15.89 29.02 -4.93
C TYR A 76 15.21 29.83 -3.81
N THR A 77 14.35 29.18 -3.03
CA THR A 77 13.66 29.83 -1.91
C THR A 77 14.63 30.22 -0.80
N LEU A 78 15.58 29.34 -0.44
CA LEU A 78 16.62 29.63 0.54
C LEU A 78 17.49 30.82 0.11
N TYR A 79 17.90 30.88 -1.17
CA TYR A 79 18.67 31.99 -1.71
C TYR A 79 17.90 33.32 -1.61
N GLY A 80 16.62 33.33 -1.99
CA GLY A 80 15.77 34.51 -1.87
C GLY A 80 15.50 34.95 -0.43
N LEU A 81 15.52 34.02 0.53
CA LEU A 81 15.40 34.31 1.95
C LEU A 81 16.69 34.88 2.55
N ILE A 82 17.85 34.31 2.20
CA ILE A 82 19.16 34.76 2.68
C ILE A 82 19.44 36.18 2.14
N TYR A 83 19.36 36.35 0.83
CA TYR A 83 19.54 37.63 0.18
C TYR A 83 18.17 38.28 0.07
N LYS A 84 17.67 38.80 1.21
CA LYS A 84 16.40 39.55 1.29
C LYS A 84 16.33 40.52 0.11
N ASN A 85 15.47 40.20 -0.86
CA ASN A 85 15.13 41.14 -1.92
C ASN A 85 14.46 42.33 -1.24
N LYS A 86 15.19 43.45 -1.14
CA LYS A 86 14.58 44.72 -0.75
C LYS A 86 13.58 45.03 -1.87
N LYS A 87 12.29 45.08 -1.52
CA LYS A 87 11.31 45.77 -2.36
C LYS A 87 11.76 47.20 -2.57
#